data_AF-A0A5C9EZ00-F1
#
_entry.id   AF-A0A5C9EZ00-F1
#
_cell.length_a   1.000
_cell.length_b   1.000
_cell.length_c   1.000
_cell.angle_alpha   90.00
_cell.angle_beta   90.00
_cell.angle_gamma   90.00
#
_symmetry.space_group_name_H-M   'P 1'
#
loop_
_entity.id
_entity.type
_entity.pdbx_description
1 polymer ?
#
loop_
_entity_poly.entity_id
_entity_poly.type
_entity_poly.pdbx_seq_one_letter_code
_entity_poly.pdbx_strand_id
1 'polypeptide(L)' 'MKCEYCGKQIDHIPFQCEYCGRYYCDDHRLHENHYCSYALKKLEEERSATVCRKIKAFFRRLF' A
#
# COMPACT_ATOMS: atom_id res chain seq x y z
N MET A 1 10.96 -1.39 -22.99
CA MET A 1 9.99 -0.89 -21.98
C MET A 1 10.78 -0.47 -20.74
N LYS A 2 10.36 0.53 -19.96
CA LYS A 2 11.12 1.01 -18.79
C LYS A 2 10.31 0.81 -17.51
N CYS A 3 11.01 0.52 -16.42
CA CYS A 3 10.49 0.43 -15.05
C CYS A 3 10.00 1.81 -14.61
N GLU A 4 8.73 1.95 -14.21
CA GLU A 4 8.19 3.25 -13.79
C GLU A 4 8.75 3.74 -12.45
N TYR A 5 9.25 2.83 -11.63
CA TYR A 5 9.84 3.16 -10.33
C TYR A 5 11.32 3.53 -10.42
N CYS A 6 12.08 2.73 -11.17
CA CYS A 6 13.54 2.77 -11.19
C CYS A 6 14.13 3.34 -12.48
N GLY A 7 13.31 3.57 -13.51
CA GLY A 7 13.74 4.07 -14.82
C GLY A 7 14.60 3.10 -15.64
N LYS A 8 14.99 1.95 -15.07
CA LYS A 8 15.80 0.93 -15.76
C LYS A 8 15.03 0.36 -16.96
N GLN A 9 15.76 0.02 -18.02
CA GLN A 9 15.20 -0.78 -19.10
C GLN A 9 14.83 -2.16 -18.57
N ILE A 10 13.64 -2.62 -18.92
CA ILE A 10 13.18 -3.96 -18.63
C ILE A 10 13.61 -4.81 -19.82
N ASP A 11 14.69 -5.57 -19.63
CA ASP A 11 15.23 -6.50 -20.65
C ASP A 11 14.52 -7.86 -20.63
N HIS A 12 13.75 -8.13 -19.57
CA HIS A 12 12.98 -9.37 -19.37
C HIS A 12 11.46 -9.13 -19.43
N ILE A 13 10.67 -10.07 -18.91
CA ILE A 13 9.20 -9.98 -18.85
C ILE A 13 8.80 -8.84 -17.91
N PRO A 14 8.02 -7.85 -18.37
CA PRO A 14 7.53 -6.79 -17.51
C PRO A 14 6.47 -7.34 -16.54
N PHE A 15 6.65 -7.07 -15.24
CA PHE A 15 5.67 -7.46 -14.22
C PHE A 15 4.61 -6.38 -14.07
N GLN A 16 3.34 -6.75 -14.23
CA GLN A 16 2.20 -5.85 -14.00
C GLN A 16 1.64 -6.09 -12.59
N CYS A 17 1.66 -5.05 -11.77
CA CYS A 17 1.08 -5.08 -10.43
C CYS A 17 -0.46 -5.03 -10.53
N GLU A 18 -1.19 -6.03 -10.01
CA GLU A 18 -2.66 -6.06 -10.06
C GLU A 18 -3.33 -4.97 -9.22
N TYR A 19 -2.63 -4.50 -8.19
CA TYR A 19 -3.14 -3.47 -7.28
C TYR A 19 -2.97 -2.04 -7.82
N CYS A 20 -1.89 -1.82 -8.57
CA CYS A 20 -1.46 -0.49 -8.98
C CYS A 20 -1.44 -0.31 -10.51
N GLY A 21 -1.57 -1.39 -11.27
CA GLY A 21 -1.71 -1.40 -12.73
C GLY A 21 -0.44 -1.06 -13.52
N ARG A 22 0.67 -0.78 -12.82
CA ARG A 22 1.94 -0.30 -13.40
C ARG A 22 2.93 -1.43 -13.71
N TYR A 23 3.90 -1.11 -14.56
CA TYR A 23 4.93 -2.04 -15.02
C TYR A 23 6.28 -1.84 -14.31
N TYR A 24 6.83 -2.94 -13.83
CA TYR A 24 8.07 -2.96 -13.04
C TYR A 24 9.06 -4.01 -13.58
N CYS A 25 10.34 -3.83 -13.24
CA CYS A 25 11.38 -4.82 -13.52
C CYS A 25 11.40 -5.92 -12.45
N ASP A 26 12.21 -6.97 -12.67
CA ASP A 26 12.26 -8.16 -11.81
C ASP A 26 12.57 -7.83 -10.34
N ASP A 27 13.44 -6.85 -10.09
CA ASP A 27 13.70 -6.34 -8.73
C ASP A 27 12.45 -5.73 -8.08
N HIS A 28 11.62 -5.02 -8.84
CA HIS A 28 10.53 -4.17 -8.33
C HIS A 28 9.15 -4.85 -8.35
N ARG A 29 9.09 -6.17 -8.54
CA ARG A 29 7.83 -6.94 -8.55
C ARG A 29 7.11 -7.03 -7.20
N LEU A 30 7.83 -6.86 -6.08
CA LEU A 30 7.24 -6.84 -4.73
C LEU A 30 6.63 -5.47 -4.39
N HIS A 31 5.50 -5.49 -3.68
CA HIS A 31 4.75 -4.31 -3.23
C HIS A 31 5.58 -3.30 -2.44
N GLU A 32 6.53 -3.78 -1.64
CA GLU A 32 7.43 -2.95 -0.83
C GLU A 32 8.46 -2.21 -1.69
N ASN A 33 8.86 -2.80 -2.81
CA ASN A 33 9.97 -2.29 -3.60
C ASN A 33 9.53 -1.19 -4.58
N HIS A 34 8.27 -1.22 -5.06
CA HIS A 34 7.73 -0.17 -5.91
C HIS A 34 6.77 0.80 -5.19
N TYR A 35 6.73 0.78 -3.86
CA TYR A 35 5.83 1.59 -3.03
C TYR A 35 4.37 1.52 -3.51
N CYS A 36 3.81 0.31 -3.54
CA CYS A 36 2.45 0.09 -4.02
C CYS A 36 1.42 0.88 -3.19
N SER A 37 0.52 1.63 -3.83
CA SER A 37 -0.56 2.37 -3.14
C SER A 37 -1.46 1.48 -2.26
N TYR A 38 -1.55 0.18 -2.54
CA TYR A 38 -2.30 -0.76 -1.70
C TYR A 38 -1.64 -1.00 -0.34
N ALA A 39 -0.30 -1.00 -0.28
CA ALA A 39 0.43 -1.11 1.00
C ALA A 39 0.11 0.08 1.92
N LEU A 40 -0.14 1.27 1.35
CA LEU A 40 -0.51 2.46 2.12
C LEU A 40 -1.90 2.32 2.78
N LYS A 41 -2.88 1.72 2.09
CA LYS A 41 -4.22 1.49 2.66
C LYS A 41 -4.19 0.58 3.89
N LYS A 42 -3.32 -0.43 3.89
CA LYS A 42 -3.23 -1.38 5.01
C LYS A 42 -2.75 -0.70 6.31
N LEU A 43 -1.90 0.31 6.20
CA LEU A 43 -1.43 1.11 7.35
C LEU A 43 -2.50 2.08 7.88
N GLU A 44 -3.41 2.55 7.02
CA GLU A 44 -4.53 3.42 7.44
C GLU A 44 -5.62 2.65 8.20
N GLU A 45 -5.90 1.41 7.80
CA GLU A 45 -6.86 0.55 8.52
C GLU A 45 -6.36 0.16 9.93
N GLU A 46 -5.07 -0.14 10.07
CA GLU A 46 -4.48 -0.43 11.39
C GLU A 46 -4.50 0.79 12.33
N ARG A 47 -4.36 2.01 11.79
CA ARG A 47 -4.45 3.25 12.57
C ARG A 47 -5.86 3.64 13.00
N SER A 48 -6.90 3.19 12.29
CA SER A 48 -8.29 3.58 12.54
C SER A 48 -9.05 2.65 13.50
N ALA A 49 -8.58 1.41 13.70
CA ALA A 49 -9.20 0.46 14.63
C ALA A 49 -9.06 0.85 16.13
N THR A 50 -8.01 1.60 16.49
CA THR A 50 -7.70 1.95 17.89
C THR A 50 -8.33 3.26 18.35
N VAL A 51 -8.69 4.14 17.42
CA VAL A 51 -9.26 5.46 17.73
C VAL A 51 -10.76 5.36 18.05
N CYS A 52 -11.50 4.46 17.40
CA CYS A 52 -12.94 4.32 17.64
C CYS A 52 -13.30 3.62 18.97
N ARG A 53 -12.39 2.79 19.54
CA ARG A 53 -12.65 2.11 20.83
C ARG A 53 -12.61 3.05 22.04
N LYS A 54 -11.87 4.16 21.98
CA LYS A 54 -11.65 5.02 23.16
C LYS A 54 -12.73 6.09 23.39
N ILE A 55 -13.54 6.44 22.39
CA ILE A 55 -14.57 7.49 22.54
C ILE A 55 -15.92 6.93 23.04
N LYS A 56 -16.20 5.64 22.81
CA LYS A 56 -17.44 5.00 23.29
C LYS A 56 -17.47 4.69 24.80
N ALA A 57 -16.33 4.75 25.49
CA ALA A 57 -16.25 4.41 26.91
C ALA A 57 -16.45 5.60 27.86
N PHE A 58 -16.36 6.85 27.38
CA PHE A 58 -16.47 8.03 28.25
C PHE A 58 -17.90 8.57 28.39
N PHE A 59 -18.76 8.40 27.38
CA PHE A 59 -20.07 9.09 27.36
C PHE A 59 -21.26 8.31 27.93
N ARG A 60 -21.07 7.05 28.38
CA ARG A 60 -22.18 6.21 28.88
C ARG A 60 -22.31 6.19 30.42
N ARG A 61 -21.72 7.17 31.11
CA ARG A 61 -21.74 7.25 32.59
C ARG A 61 -22.13 8.63 33.14
N LEU A 62 -22.60 9.55 32.30
CA LEU A 62 -23.01 10.90 32.72
C LEU A 62 -24.24 11.47 31.98
N PHE A 63 -25.07 10.59 31.39
CA PHE A 63 -26.47 10.83 31.07
C PHE A 63 -27.24 9.51 31.16
#